data_AF-A0A919Y9X1-F1
#
_entry.id   AF-A0A919Y9X1-F1
#
_cell.length_a   1.000
_cell.length_b   1.000
_cell.length_c   1.000
_cell.angle_alpha   90.00
_cell.angle_beta   90.00
_cell.angle_gamma   90.00
#
_symmetry.space_group_name_H-M   'P 1'
#
loop_
_entity.id
_entity.type
_entity.pdbx_description
1 polymer ?
#
loop_
_entity_poly.entity_id
_entity_poly.type
_entity_poly.pdbx_seq_one_letter_code
_entity_poly.pdbx_strand_id
1 'polypeptide(L)'
;MSTKFKLTSLLLSAVLVCGAVPAFAAEKAAPRPLSQTFDQMVIIPYDYHGKAFINGEKTDLQEDYDIVQRSGRVMVPIRLMGTLASQFRSQGSWQTIWQAQNPDDVIFMNTGLKKTVKFKVNSTTMMVNNEPKKMDVAPQKIGGRVVLPLRSAAEALGKNIQWLDGLILMGDEAVDEKSAETLAVKDRILTQLKDTRKPVAYEKMLTPITKYGDMIYYSKQIYQSNGMLERLYRKADGKKEVLIDIPGQPVLSSAKVIGHELYFVSTVNNQGVLFALDLANQQVRKVTSFSSWKPTDGWLERILIIDKELYVNLHSGDNTMGSEKLYRVDKGALMEVTSAKSLIGPVKSGDFLYHADFNFMGKTDNNLGRVNLKTGEYKTFGQDNFVYAINRKQDAGGGTSYNANGAMYVKGGYVYVLGYKDSDPKDEGSVYKINPADKTQVKITPAAGPFWIVEDQVYYVDSATGHLAKTDVNGSQPKTVVSRKVMNAELLNGSLYYTSNVTGSSSDPGVLYQYDLKDGKETQRSDKPVSSYYIGKDGIYYLANGYDPGMYKIDAKGSTRLVSDQVQTAKLTDEGMVYTLTYKEGVYSVK
;
A
#
# COMPACT_ATOMS: atom_id res chain seq x y z
N MET A 1 54.42 -67.86 4.40
CA MET A 1 54.08 -67.47 5.79
C MET A 1 52.97 -66.44 5.69
N SER A 2 51.73 -66.58 6.11
CA SER A 2 50.91 -67.55 6.85
C SER A 2 49.48 -67.28 6.32
N THR A 3 48.80 -68.21 5.62
CA THR A 3 47.71 -69.10 6.14
C THR A 3 46.68 -68.38 7.05
N LYS A 4 45.35 -68.50 6.95
CA LYS A 4 44.39 -69.42 6.30
C LYS A 4 42.99 -68.79 6.42
N PHE A 5 42.14 -69.01 5.44
CA PHE A 5 40.67 -68.95 5.56
C PHE A 5 40.15 -70.29 6.10
N LYS A 6 39.13 -70.29 6.99
CA LYS A 6 37.86 -71.05 6.87
C LYS A 6 36.97 -71.03 8.14
N LEU A 7 35.68 -70.71 7.89
CA LEU A 7 34.41 -71.13 8.52
C LEU A 7 34.18 -70.81 10.02
N THR A 8 33.02 -70.32 10.48
CA THR A 8 31.67 -70.94 10.39
C THR A 8 30.53 -69.95 10.78
N SER A 9 29.34 -70.22 10.21
CA SER A 9 27.98 -70.11 10.79
C SER A 9 27.26 -68.77 11.02
N LEU A 10 26.18 -68.62 10.25
CA LEU A 10 24.83 -68.08 10.55
C LEU A 10 24.49 -67.76 12.03
N LEU A 11 23.87 -66.59 12.28
CA LEU A 11 22.52 -66.48 12.89
C LEU A 11 21.92 -65.06 12.82
N LEU A 12 20.66 -65.08 12.39
CA LEU A 12 19.53 -64.14 12.41
C LEU A 12 19.52 -62.92 13.37
N SER A 13 18.89 -61.85 12.83
CA SER A 13 17.99 -60.86 13.48
C SER A 13 18.56 -59.81 14.45
N ALA A 14 18.55 -58.54 14.02
CA ALA A 14 17.67 -57.51 14.59
C ALA A 14 17.77 -56.21 13.77
N VAL A 15 16.61 -55.75 13.30
CA VAL A 15 16.42 -54.44 12.69
C VAL A 15 16.62 -53.35 13.76
N LEU A 16 17.60 -52.47 13.56
CA LEU A 16 17.61 -51.14 14.17
C LEU A 16 17.75 -50.12 13.04
N VAL A 17 16.59 -49.64 12.59
CA VAL A 17 16.48 -48.40 11.83
C VAL A 17 16.78 -47.27 12.81
N CYS A 18 18.05 -46.87 12.91
CA CYS A 18 18.39 -45.57 13.47
C CYS A 18 17.99 -44.50 12.44
N GLY A 19 16.74 -44.04 12.55
CA GLY A 19 16.31 -42.81 11.91
C GLY A 19 17.11 -41.65 12.51
N ALA A 20 18.11 -41.17 11.78
CA ALA A 20 18.71 -39.88 12.05
C ALA A 20 17.67 -38.81 11.72
N VAL A 21 17.00 -38.31 12.76
CA VAL A 21 16.21 -37.08 12.67
C VAL A 21 17.22 -35.95 12.41
N PRO A 22 17.13 -35.19 11.30
CA PRO A 22 17.93 -33.99 11.18
C PRO A 22 17.41 -32.97 12.18
N ALA A 23 18.13 -32.82 13.29
CA ALA A 23 17.99 -31.69 14.18
C ALA A 23 18.50 -30.44 13.44
N PHE A 24 17.63 -29.81 12.64
CA PHE A 24 17.81 -28.41 12.28
C PHE A 24 17.49 -27.58 13.53
N ALA A 25 18.42 -27.53 14.47
CA ALA A 25 18.52 -26.39 15.36
C ALA A 25 18.95 -25.22 14.47
N ALA A 26 18.00 -24.39 14.04
CA ALA A 26 18.33 -23.10 13.43
C ALA A 26 19.22 -22.36 14.43
N GLU A 27 20.47 -22.13 14.05
CA GLU A 27 21.39 -21.30 14.81
C GLU A 27 20.69 -19.96 15.05
N LYS A 28 20.53 -19.56 16.32
CA LYS A 28 19.94 -18.26 16.64
C LYS A 28 20.81 -17.19 15.98
N ALA A 29 20.24 -16.46 15.02
CA ALA A 29 20.95 -15.37 14.35
C ALA A 29 21.57 -14.42 15.38
N ALA A 30 22.81 -14.03 15.16
CA ALA A 30 23.51 -13.10 16.04
C ALA A 30 22.71 -11.78 16.15
N PRO A 31 22.64 -11.16 17.35
CA PRO A 31 21.94 -9.90 17.52
C PRO A 31 22.49 -8.84 16.55
N ARG A 32 21.59 -8.08 15.92
CA ARG A 32 21.94 -7.01 14.96
C ARG A 32 21.64 -5.65 15.57
N PRO A 33 22.32 -4.58 15.12
CA PRO A 33 22.00 -3.23 15.55
C PRO A 33 20.53 -2.86 15.31
N LEU A 34 19.98 -1.99 16.16
CA LEU A 34 18.59 -1.52 16.08
C LEU A 34 18.33 -0.81 14.75
N SER A 35 19.29 -0.05 14.23
CA SER A 35 19.24 0.59 12.91
C SER A 35 18.87 -0.39 11.77
N GLN A 36 19.26 -1.66 11.87
CA GLN A 36 19.10 -2.69 10.84
C GLN A 36 17.90 -3.62 11.06
N THR A 37 17.26 -3.52 12.22
CA THR A 37 16.12 -4.35 12.64
C THR A 37 14.89 -3.52 12.98
N PHE A 38 15.00 -2.19 13.01
CA PHE A 38 13.97 -1.24 13.41
C PHE A 38 12.63 -1.44 12.67
N ASP A 39 12.68 -1.78 11.39
CA ASP A 39 11.50 -2.02 10.53
C ASP A 39 10.80 -3.37 10.81
N GLN A 40 11.32 -4.16 11.75
CA GLN A 40 10.78 -5.46 12.17
C GLN A 40 10.38 -5.46 13.65
N MET A 41 10.43 -4.30 14.30
CA MET A 41 10.22 -4.15 15.74
C MET A 41 8.90 -3.43 16.04
N VAL A 42 8.33 -3.79 17.18
CA VAL A 42 7.36 -2.97 17.91
C VAL A 42 8.10 -2.33 19.07
N ILE A 43 8.12 -0.99 19.11
CA ILE A 43 8.85 -0.22 20.12
C ILE A 43 7.91 0.74 20.81
N ILE A 44 7.85 0.67 22.14
CA ILE A 44 7.12 1.62 22.97
C ILE A 44 8.07 2.24 24.00
N PRO A 45 7.84 3.50 24.42
CA PRO A 45 8.58 4.06 25.53
C PRO A 45 8.01 3.53 26.86
N TYR A 46 8.84 3.54 27.89
CA TYR A 46 8.45 3.25 29.26
C TYR A 46 7.41 4.26 29.78
N ASP A 47 7.66 5.53 29.48
CA ASP A 47 6.76 6.66 29.70
C ASP A 47 5.83 6.78 28.48
N TYR A 48 4.78 5.96 28.46
CA TYR A 48 3.90 5.77 27.32
C TYR A 48 2.86 6.88 27.17
N HIS A 49 2.89 7.56 26.02
CA HIS A 49 1.99 8.68 25.67
C HIS A 49 1.14 8.40 24.42
N GLY A 50 0.70 7.16 24.25
CA GLY A 50 -0.16 6.78 23.13
C GLY A 50 0.56 6.66 21.78
N LYS A 51 1.89 6.51 21.77
CA LYS A 51 2.69 6.34 20.55
C LYS A 51 3.57 5.10 20.60
N ALA A 52 3.76 4.49 19.43
CA ALA A 52 4.65 3.36 19.22
C ALA A 52 5.38 3.51 17.89
N PHE A 53 6.50 2.82 17.73
CA PHE A 53 6.97 2.42 16.41
C PHE A 53 6.46 1.01 16.13
N ILE A 54 5.86 0.82 14.97
CA ILE A 54 5.38 -0.47 14.49
C ILE A 54 5.99 -0.68 13.11
N ASN A 55 6.83 -1.69 12.95
CA ASN A 55 7.47 -2.05 11.69
C ASN A 55 8.13 -0.84 10.99
N GLY A 56 8.82 -0.02 11.77
CA GLY A 56 9.55 1.14 11.28
C GLY A 56 8.71 2.42 11.12
N GLU A 57 7.42 2.43 11.45
CA GLU A 57 6.56 3.61 11.36
C GLU A 57 6.10 4.13 12.73
N LYS A 58 6.19 5.46 12.92
CA LYS A 58 5.60 6.16 14.07
C LYS A 58 4.08 6.10 13.95
N THR A 59 3.44 5.50 14.95
CA THR A 59 1.99 5.29 14.99
C THR A 59 1.39 5.87 16.26
N ASP A 60 0.34 6.67 16.11
CA ASP A 60 -0.54 7.07 17.20
C ASP A 60 -1.57 5.97 17.48
N LEU A 61 -1.69 5.58 18.75
CA LEU A 61 -2.62 4.57 19.23
C LEU A 61 -3.82 5.27 19.88
N GLN A 62 -5.03 4.85 19.51
CA GLN A 62 -6.28 5.60 19.75
C GLN A 62 -6.79 5.61 21.21
N GLU A 63 -6.08 4.99 22.16
CA GLU A 63 -6.45 5.00 23.59
C GLU A 63 -5.27 5.45 24.46
N ASP A 64 -5.55 6.27 25.46
CA ASP A 64 -4.58 6.59 26.51
C ASP A 64 -4.51 5.39 27.48
N TYR A 65 -3.36 4.71 27.48
CA TYR A 65 -3.10 3.54 28.30
C TYR A 65 -2.12 3.86 29.42
N ASP A 66 -2.46 3.47 30.64
CA ASP A 66 -1.53 3.54 31.77
C ASP A 66 -0.70 2.26 31.83
N ILE A 67 0.60 2.39 31.55
CA ILE A 67 1.57 1.34 31.85
C ILE A 67 1.95 1.48 33.34
N VAL A 68 1.82 0.40 34.11
CA VAL A 68 2.07 0.44 35.56
C VAL A 68 3.18 -0.54 35.96
N GLN A 69 3.94 -0.22 37.02
CA GLN A 69 4.89 -1.17 37.61
C GLN A 69 4.28 -1.94 38.76
N ARG A 70 4.52 -3.24 38.82
CA ARG A 70 4.24 -4.08 39.99
C ARG A 70 5.39 -5.05 40.19
N SER A 71 5.96 -5.08 41.40
CA SER A 71 7.09 -5.96 41.76
C SER A 71 8.25 -5.90 40.75
N GLY A 72 8.59 -4.70 40.27
CA GLY A 72 9.65 -4.50 39.27
C GLY A 72 9.34 -5.09 37.89
N ARG A 73 8.06 -5.33 37.56
CA ARG A 73 7.59 -5.74 36.23
C ARG A 73 6.68 -4.69 35.61
N VAL A 74 6.79 -4.55 34.30
CA VAL A 74 5.94 -3.69 33.48
C VAL A 74 4.63 -4.41 33.21
N MET A 75 3.53 -3.80 33.62
CA MET A 75 2.18 -4.31 33.43
C MET A 75 1.45 -3.43 32.40
N VAL A 76 0.87 -4.06 31.38
CA VAL A 76 0.16 -3.37 30.30
C VAL A 76 -1.31 -3.76 30.25
N PRO A 77 -2.26 -2.84 29.98
CA PRO A 77 -3.66 -3.18 29.75
C PRO A 77 -3.84 -4.19 28.62
N ILE A 78 -4.81 -5.10 28.74
CA ILE A 78 -5.06 -6.14 27.72
C ILE A 78 -5.31 -5.57 26.32
N ARG A 79 -5.90 -4.38 26.21
CA ARG A 79 -6.16 -3.71 24.92
C ARG A 79 -4.86 -3.27 24.27
N LEU A 80 -3.98 -2.60 25.01
CA LEU A 80 -2.64 -2.24 24.52
C LEU A 80 -1.88 -3.49 24.11
N MET A 81 -1.84 -4.52 24.97
CA MET A 81 -1.16 -5.78 24.62
C MET A 81 -1.75 -6.42 23.36
N GLY A 82 -3.07 -6.41 23.20
CA GLY A 82 -3.75 -6.90 22.00
C GLY A 82 -3.38 -6.12 20.75
N THR A 83 -3.35 -4.79 20.83
CA THR A 83 -2.93 -3.91 19.74
C THR A 83 -1.48 -4.14 19.33
N LEU A 84 -0.57 -4.34 20.29
CA LEU A 84 0.84 -4.66 20.01
C LEU A 84 0.96 -6.07 19.41
N ALA A 85 0.24 -7.05 19.98
CA ALA A 85 0.24 -8.43 19.50
C ALA A 85 -0.25 -8.55 18.05
N SER A 86 -1.27 -7.78 17.65
CA SER A 86 -1.78 -7.80 16.27
C SER A 86 -0.76 -7.31 15.23
N GLN A 87 0.32 -6.66 15.66
CA GLN A 87 1.41 -6.24 14.75
C GLN A 87 2.43 -7.36 14.48
N PHE A 88 2.42 -8.42 15.29
CA PHE A 88 3.26 -9.60 15.12
C PHE A 88 2.67 -10.54 14.06
N ARG A 89 2.72 -10.12 12.80
CA ARG A 89 1.99 -10.74 11.67
C ARG A 89 2.71 -11.94 11.03
N SER A 90 3.86 -12.36 11.55
CA SER A 90 4.57 -13.53 11.04
C SER A 90 3.69 -14.79 11.21
N GLN A 91 3.07 -15.22 10.10
CA GLN A 91 2.18 -16.38 9.99
C GLN A 91 0.81 -16.21 10.66
N GLY A 92 0.16 -15.07 10.45
CA GLY A 92 -1.20 -14.79 10.89
C GLY A 92 -1.26 -13.68 11.95
N SER A 93 -2.47 -13.19 12.22
CA SER A 93 -2.67 -12.13 13.22
C SER A 93 -3.03 -12.72 14.58
N TRP A 94 -2.49 -12.11 15.64
CA TRP A 94 -2.93 -12.39 17.00
C TRP A 94 -4.25 -11.69 17.29
N GLN A 95 -5.21 -12.47 17.78
CA GLN A 95 -6.50 -11.99 18.24
C GLN A 95 -6.54 -12.03 19.76
N THR A 96 -7.11 -10.99 20.37
CA THR A 96 -7.36 -10.94 21.81
C THR A 96 -8.82 -11.25 22.07
N ILE A 97 -9.08 -12.27 22.87
CA ILE A 97 -10.41 -12.70 23.26
C ILE A 97 -10.55 -12.46 24.76
N TRP A 98 -11.51 -11.60 25.11
CA TRP A 98 -11.93 -11.32 26.48
C TRP A 98 -13.45 -11.24 26.50
N GLN A 99 -14.08 -11.82 27.51
CA GLN A 99 -15.54 -11.91 27.62
C GLN A 99 -15.98 -11.37 28.98
N ALA A 100 -17.02 -10.55 29.00
CA ALA A 100 -17.55 -9.98 30.24
C ALA A 100 -18.07 -11.07 31.21
N GLN A 101 -18.51 -12.22 30.67
CA GLN A 101 -18.96 -13.38 31.45
C GLN A 101 -17.80 -14.10 32.17
N ASN A 102 -16.58 -14.00 31.63
CA ASN A 102 -15.36 -14.57 32.19
C ASN A 102 -14.31 -13.46 32.32
N PRO A 103 -14.54 -12.44 33.17
CA PRO A 103 -13.76 -11.20 33.15
C PRO A 103 -12.31 -11.39 33.64
N ASP A 104 -12.01 -12.54 34.24
CA ASP A 104 -10.69 -12.91 34.73
C ASP A 104 -9.84 -13.67 33.70
N ASP A 105 -10.45 -14.13 32.60
CA ASP A 105 -9.78 -14.91 31.57
C ASP A 105 -9.45 -14.03 30.36
N VAL A 106 -8.20 -14.09 29.91
CA VAL A 106 -7.72 -13.38 28.72
C VAL A 106 -7.02 -14.39 27.82
N ILE A 107 -7.42 -14.45 26.56
CA ILE A 107 -6.88 -15.40 25.59
C ILE A 107 -6.30 -14.64 24.40
N PHE A 108 -5.04 -14.92 24.07
CA PHE A 108 -4.47 -14.57 22.77
C PHE A 108 -4.46 -15.81 21.88
N MET A 109 -4.94 -15.66 20.65
CA MET A 109 -5.03 -16.76 19.69
C MET A 109 -4.44 -16.33 18.36
N ASN A 110 -3.61 -17.18 17.77
CA ASN A 110 -3.13 -17.05 16.39
C ASN A 110 -3.39 -18.36 15.66
N THR A 111 -4.35 -18.34 14.74
CA THR A 111 -4.78 -19.53 13.99
C THR A 111 -3.70 -20.03 13.03
N GLY A 112 -2.94 -19.12 12.40
CA GLY A 112 -1.88 -19.50 11.46
C GLY A 112 -0.72 -20.20 12.16
N LEU A 113 -0.35 -19.73 13.36
CA LEU A 113 0.62 -20.41 14.24
C LEU A 113 0.04 -21.60 15.01
N LYS A 114 -1.28 -21.83 14.94
CA LYS A 114 -2.01 -22.79 15.80
C LYS A 114 -1.64 -22.63 17.28
N LYS A 115 -1.57 -21.38 17.73
CA LYS A 115 -1.04 -21.02 19.04
C LYS A 115 -2.08 -20.29 19.89
N THR A 116 -2.21 -20.69 21.13
CA THR A 116 -3.13 -20.11 22.11
C THR A 116 -2.39 -19.85 23.42
N VAL A 117 -2.53 -18.63 23.95
CA VAL A 117 -1.99 -18.22 25.24
C VAL A 117 -3.15 -17.77 26.13
N LYS A 118 -3.32 -18.39 27.29
CA LYS A 118 -4.37 -18.07 28.25
C LYS A 118 -3.78 -17.54 29.54
N PHE A 119 -4.25 -16.36 29.95
CA PHE A 119 -3.95 -15.73 31.22
C PHE A 119 -5.18 -15.77 32.11
N LYS A 120 -4.96 -15.95 33.42
CA LYS A 120 -6.01 -15.86 34.44
C LYS A 120 -5.59 -14.83 35.49
N VAL A 121 -6.49 -13.90 35.82
CA VAL A 121 -6.26 -12.90 36.87
C VAL A 121 -5.92 -13.58 38.20
N ASN A 122 -4.93 -13.01 38.90
CA ASN A 122 -4.38 -13.51 40.16
C ASN A 122 -3.69 -14.90 40.11
N SER A 123 -3.47 -15.47 38.91
CA SER A 123 -2.68 -16.69 38.72
C SER A 123 -1.29 -16.35 38.17
N THR A 124 -0.23 -16.87 38.80
CA THR A 124 1.14 -16.85 38.26
C THR A 124 1.40 -17.97 37.24
N THR A 125 0.37 -18.74 36.88
CA THR A 125 0.46 -19.78 35.85
C THR A 125 -0.40 -19.36 34.65
N MET A 126 0.23 -19.23 33.50
CA MET A 126 -0.43 -19.09 32.20
C MET A 126 -0.44 -20.44 31.46
N MET A 127 -1.31 -20.58 30.47
CA MET A 127 -1.35 -21.77 29.60
C MET A 127 -0.89 -21.38 28.20
N VAL A 128 0.12 -22.05 27.67
CA VAL A 128 0.55 -21.90 26.26
C VAL A 128 0.29 -23.23 25.57
N ASN A 129 -0.64 -23.26 24.61
CA ASN A 129 -1.10 -24.50 23.96
C ASN A 129 -1.51 -25.59 24.96
N ASN A 130 -2.20 -25.19 26.03
CA ASN A 130 -2.59 -26.05 27.16
C ASN A 130 -1.43 -26.59 28.01
N GLU A 131 -0.20 -26.12 27.81
CA GLU A 131 0.93 -26.40 28.71
C GLU A 131 1.08 -25.28 29.74
N PRO A 132 1.19 -25.61 31.04
CA PRO A 132 1.36 -24.59 32.09
C PRO A 132 2.77 -23.97 32.02
N LYS A 133 2.84 -22.65 32.05
CA LYS A 133 4.09 -21.88 32.18
C LYS A 133 3.98 -20.89 33.34
N LYS A 134 5.06 -20.78 34.12
CA LYS A 134 5.14 -19.83 35.24
C LYS A 134 5.43 -18.42 34.73
N MET A 135 4.83 -17.45 35.41
CA MET A 135 5.09 -16.02 35.28
C MET A 135 5.62 -15.48 36.60
N ASP A 136 6.48 -14.47 36.54
CA ASP A 136 7.03 -13.82 37.73
C ASP A 136 5.97 -13.07 38.53
N VAL A 137 4.97 -12.51 37.85
CA VAL A 137 3.90 -11.71 38.43
C VAL A 137 2.58 -12.11 37.76
N ALA A 138 1.52 -12.24 38.54
CA ALA A 138 0.20 -12.56 38.03
C ALA A 138 -0.45 -11.37 37.30
N PRO A 139 -1.31 -11.60 36.29
CA PRO A 139 -2.25 -10.59 35.81
C PRO A 139 -3.12 -10.03 36.94
N GLN A 140 -3.46 -8.74 36.86
CA GLN A 140 -4.19 -8.03 37.92
C GLN A 140 -5.31 -7.15 37.34
N LYS A 141 -6.29 -6.80 38.19
CA LYS A 141 -7.25 -5.73 37.90
C LYS A 141 -6.79 -4.44 38.56
N ILE A 142 -6.49 -3.42 37.77
CA ILE A 142 -6.03 -2.10 38.24
C ILE A 142 -6.83 -1.03 37.51
N GLY A 143 -7.44 -0.10 38.24
CA GLY A 143 -8.23 0.99 37.64
C GLY A 143 -9.36 0.50 36.73
N GLY A 144 -9.99 -0.63 37.07
CA GLY A 144 -11.05 -1.25 36.26
C GLY A 144 -10.57 -1.99 35.00
N ARG A 145 -9.25 -2.07 34.75
CA ARG A 145 -8.67 -2.75 33.59
C ARG A 145 -7.91 -4.00 34.03
N VAL A 146 -7.98 -5.06 33.22
CA VAL A 146 -7.05 -6.19 33.36
C VAL A 146 -5.71 -5.77 32.78
N VAL A 147 -4.64 -5.96 33.55
CA VAL A 147 -3.26 -5.71 33.13
C VAL A 147 -2.45 -7.00 33.16
N LEU A 148 -1.58 -7.17 32.17
CA LEU A 148 -0.73 -8.35 31.98
C LEU A 148 0.75 -8.01 32.18
N PRO A 149 1.57 -8.92 32.73
CA PRO A 149 3.02 -8.77 32.71
C PRO A 149 3.52 -8.78 31.26
N LEU A 150 4.03 -7.64 30.77
CA LEU A 150 4.38 -7.43 29.37
C LEU A 150 5.41 -8.45 28.87
N ARG A 151 6.44 -8.73 29.67
CA ARG A 151 7.49 -9.71 29.34
C ARG A 151 6.91 -11.10 29.10
N SER A 152 6.16 -11.62 30.07
CA SER A 152 5.57 -12.95 29.97
C SER A 152 4.57 -13.05 28.84
N ALA A 153 3.80 -11.99 28.58
CA ALA A 153 2.94 -11.91 27.40
C ALA A 153 3.75 -12.00 26.10
N ALA A 154 4.71 -11.10 25.88
CA ALA A 154 5.53 -11.09 24.66
C ALA A 154 6.27 -12.43 24.41
N GLU A 155 6.90 -12.99 25.43
CA GLU A 155 7.60 -14.28 25.36
C GLU A 155 6.62 -15.44 25.06
N ALA A 156 5.42 -15.42 25.65
CA ALA A 156 4.40 -16.41 25.34
C ALA A 156 3.92 -16.31 23.89
N LEU A 157 3.87 -15.11 23.31
CA LEU A 157 3.61 -14.91 21.87
C LEU A 157 4.79 -15.36 21.00
N GLY A 158 5.97 -15.60 21.58
CA GLY A 158 7.17 -16.06 20.88
C GLY A 158 8.08 -14.93 20.42
N LYS A 159 7.96 -13.74 21.01
CA LYS A 159 8.78 -12.57 20.70
C LYS A 159 9.89 -12.39 21.72
N ASN A 160 11.02 -11.86 21.26
CA ASN A 160 12.05 -11.31 22.13
C ASN A 160 11.56 -9.98 22.69
N ILE A 161 11.98 -9.67 23.91
CA ILE A 161 11.69 -8.40 24.57
C ILE A 161 12.92 -7.87 25.31
N GLN A 162 13.30 -6.64 25.00
CA GLN A 162 14.51 -5.98 25.48
C GLN A 162 14.19 -4.58 25.99
N TRP A 163 14.98 -4.12 26.96
CA TRP A 163 14.85 -2.79 27.55
C TRP A 163 16.11 -2.01 27.18
N LEU A 164 15.94 -0.85 26.56
CA LEU A 164 17.04 -0.02 26.08
C LEU A 164 16.80 1.43 26.51
N ASP A 165 17.39 1.84 27.64
CA ASP A 165 17.32 3.18 28.26
C ASP A 165 15.97 3.89 28.10
N GLY A 166 14.89 3.26 28.58
CA GLY A 166 13.53 3.81 28.52
C GLY A 166 12.72 3.39 27.31
N LEU A 167 13.29 2.60 26.39
CA LEU A 167 12.56 1.90 25.33
C LEU A 167 12.30 0.45 25.70
N ILE A 168 11.17 -0.08 25.23
CA ILE A 168 10.85 -1.49 25.27
C ILE A 168 10.76 -1.96 23.81
N LEU A 169 11.69 -2.84 23.42
CA LEU A 169 11.82 -3.38 22.06
C LEU A 169 11.20 -4.77 22.03
N MET A 170 10.33 -5.05 21.07
CA MET A 170 9.71 -6.36 20.87
C MET A 170 9.76 -6.78 19.41
N GLY A 171 10.25 -7.99 19.13
CA GLY A 171 10.38 -8.50 17.76
C GLY A 171 10.78 -9.98 17.71
N ASP A 172 10.95 -10.50 16.49
CA ASP A 172 11.38 -11.89 16.27
C ASP A 172 12.88 -12.09 16.51
N GLU A 173 13.68 -11.04 16.37
CA GLU A 173 15.13 -11.07 16.57
C GLU A 173 15.54 -10.30 17.84
N ALA A 174 16.72 -10.63 18.36
CA ALA A 174 17.34 -9.86 19.42
C ALA A 174 18.16 -8.71 18.83
N VAL A 175 18.17 -7.57 19.52
CA VAL A 175 18.92 -6.37 19.18
C VAL A 175 20.26 -6.37 19.90
N ASP A 176 21.33 -6.00 19.19
CA ASP A 176 22.61 -5.64 19.83
C ASP A 176 22.49 -4.26 20.49
N GLU A 177 22.10 -4.26 21.76
CA GLU A 177 21.94 -3.07 22.61
C GLU A 177 23.22 -2.26 22.78
N LYS A 178 24.40 -2.88 22.62
CA LYS A 178 25.70 -2.26 22.88
C LYS A 178 26.36 -1.69 21.63
N SER A 179 25.87 -2.04 20.44
CA SER A 179 26.42 -1.53 19.20
C SER A 179 26.34 0.00 19.12
N ALA A 180 27.37 0.63 18.55
CA ALA A 180 27.40 2.07 18.33
C ALA A 180 26.21 2.55 17.46
N GLU A 181 25.80 1.73 16.48
CA GLU A 181 24.65 1.98 15.62
C GLU A 181 23.32 2.02 16.40
N THR A 182 23.10 1.09 17.33
CA THR A 182 21.92 1.11 18.22
C THR A 182 21.89 2.37 19.07
N LEU A 183 23.01 2.68 19.72
CA LEU A 183 23.12 3.87 20.58
C LEU A 183 22.87 5.17 19.79
N ALA A 184 23.31 5.23 18.51
CA ALA A 184 23.13 6.39 17.64
C ALA A 184 21.69 6.64 17.17
N VAL A 185 20.80 5.63 17.19
CA VAL A 185 19.38 5.79 16.80
C VAL A 185 18.45 5.90 18.00
N LYS A 186 18.85 5.35 19.15
CA LYS A 186 18.04 5.26 20.38
C LYS A 186 17.42 6.59 20.80
N ASP A 187 18.21 7.66 20.90
CA ASP A 187 17.71 8.96 21.37
C ASP A 187 16.75 9.62 20.39
N ARG A 188 16.94 9.39 19.08
CA ARG A 188 15.99 9.84 18.04
C ARG A 188 14.66 9.10 18.15
N ILE A 189 14.68 7.78 18.35
CA ILE A 189 13.49 6.97 18.59
C ILE A 189 12.73 7.48 19.83
N LEU A 190 13.44 7.64 20.95
CA LEU A 190 12.84 8.11 22.19
C LEU A 190 12.24 9.52 22.05
N THR A 191 12.92 10.41 21.32
CA THR A 191 12.41 11.76 21.02
C THR A 191 11.08 11.70 20.28
N GLN A 192 10.96 10.83 19.27
CA GLN A 192 9.70 10.69 18.53
C GLN A 192 8.57 10.12 19.38
N LEU A 193 8.87 9.18 20.28
CA LEU A 193 7.87 8.55 21.15
C LEU A 193 7.44 9.44 22.33
N LYS A 194 8.25 10.44 22.70
CA LYS A 194 7.93 11.48 23.71
C LYS A 194 7.09 12.63 23.15
N ASP A 195 6.82 12.65 21.85
CA ASP A 195 5.99 13.67 21.23
C ASP A 195 4.54 13.56 21.73
N THR A 196 4.10 14.54 22.52
CA THR A 196 2.75 14.56 23.13
C THR A 196 1.69 15.19 22.24
N ARG A 197 2.06 15.73 21.08
CA ARG A 197 1.10 16.31 20.13
C ARG A 197 0.12 15.21 19.68
N LYS A 198 -1.15 15.57 19.58
CA LYS A 198 -2.20 14.69 19.03
C LYS A 198 -2.36 14.97 17.53
N PRO A 199 -2.77 13.97 16.72
CA PRO A 199 -3.06 14.20 15.32
C PRO A 199 -4.11 15.31 15.12
N VAL A 200 -4.03 16.04 14.01
CA VAL A 200 -5.04 17.02 13.61
C VAL A 200 -6.40 16.32 13.55
N ALA A 201 -7.38 16.88 14.25
CA ALA A 201 -8.72 16.32 14.32
C ALA A 201 -9.33 16.19 12.91
N TYR A 202 -10.10 15.13 12.67
CA TYR A 202 -10.61 14.78 11.35
C TYR A 202 -11.40 15.92 10.71
N GLU A 203 -12.23 16.63 11.48
CA GLU A 203 -13.04 17.76 11.04
C GLU A 203 -12.23 19.01 10.67
N LYS A 204 -10.94 19.06 11.04
CA LYS A 204 -9.99 20.12 10.70
C LYS A 204 -9.00 19.72 9.60
N MET A 205 -9.10 18.49 9.09
CA MET A 205 -8.23 18.03 8.02
C MET A 205 -8.51 18.84 6.75
N LEU A 206 -7.42 19.32 6.14
CA LEU A 206 -7.44 20.04 4.88
C LEU A 206 -6.99 19.08 3.78
N THR A 207 -7.58 19.19 2.58
CA THR A 207 -7.23 18.32 1.45
C THR A 207 -6.45 19.13 0.41
N PRO A 208 -5.12 18.92 0.27
CA PRO A 208 -4.33 19.57 -0.77
C PRO A 208 -4.81 19.19 -2.17
N ILE A 209 -4.99 20.17 -3.05
CA ILE A 209 -5.39 19.95 -4.44
C ILE A 209 -4.20 20.09 -5.39
N THR A 210 -3.51 21.23 -5.35
CA THR A 210 -2.32 21.51 -6.19
C THR A 210 -1.59 22.78 -5.73
N LYS A 211 -0.46 23.10 -6.36
CA LYS A 211 0.23 24.38 -6.31
C LYS A 211 0.30 24.95 -7.73
N TYR A 212 0.09 26.26 -7.87
CA TYR A 212 0.29 26.99 -9.10
C TYR A 212 0.83 28.39 -8.79
N GLY A 213 2.00 28.71 -9.31
CA GLY A 213 2.83 29.82 -8.86
C GLY A 213 3.06 29.81 -7.34
N ASP A 214 2.94 30.97 -6.72
CA ASP A 214 3.10 31.08 -5.26
C ASP A 214 1.89 30.57 -4.47
N MET A 215 0.82 30.12 -5.15
CA MET A 215 -0.45 29.80 -4.51
C MET A 215 -0.63 28.29 -4.34
N ILE A 216 -0.98 27.87 -3.12
CA ILE A 216 -1.43 26.52 -2.81
C ILE A 216 -2.95 26.51 -2.84
N TYR A 217 -3.53 25.53 -3.54
CA TYR A 217 -4.97 25.29 -3.64
C TYR A 217 -5.35 24.05 -2.84
N TYR A 218 -6.40 24.14 -2.03
CA TYR A 218 -6.87 23.06 -1.17
C TYR A 218 -8.37 23.17 -0.89
N SER A 219 -9.02 22.06 -0.57
CA SER A 219 -10.42 22.06 -0.16
C SER A 219 -10.59 21.94 1.35
N LYS A 220 -11.71 22.48 1.83
CA LYS A 220 -12.23 22.26 3.19
C LYS A 220 -13.60 21.61 3.09
N GLN A 221 -13.85 20.65 3.98
CA GLN A 221 -15.19 20.11 4.22
C GLN A 221 -15.87 20.94 5.31
N ILE A 222 -17.09 21.39 5.04
CA ILE A 222 -17.93 22.14 5.96
C ILE A 222 -19.16 21.28 6.26
N TYR A 223 -19.20 20.73 7.46
CA TYR A 223 -20.34 19.94 7.93
C TYR A 223 -21.51 20.86 8.30
N GLN A 224 -22.67 20.59 7.75
CA GLN A 224 -23.93 21.29 7.97
C GLN A 224 -25.00 20.28 8.41
N SER A 225 -26.12 20.75 8.94
CA SER A 225 -27.21 19.88 9.41
C SER A 225 -27.82 19.00 8.30
N ASN A 226 -27.68 19.40 7.03
CA ASN A 226 -28.25 18.73 5.85
C ASN A 226 -27.19 18.08 4.94
N GLY A 227 -25.93 17.99 5.36
CA GLY A 227 -24.87 17.35 4.57
C GLY A 227 -23.49 17.99 4.75
N MET A 228 -22.59 17.67 3.82
CA MET A 228 -21.23 18.20 3.80
C MET A 228 -21.04 19.04 2.52
N LEU A 229 -20.50 20.24 2.69
CA LEU A 229 -20.15 21.15 1.59
C LEU A 229 -18.63 21.23 1.45
N GLU A 230 -18.12 21.04 0.24
CA GLU A 230 -16.73 21.31 -0.07
C GLU A 230 -16.54 22.74 -0.56
N ARG A 231 -15.50 23.43 -0.07
CA ARG A 231 -15.13 24.77 -0.54
C ARG A 231 -13.67 24.82 -0.93
N LEU A 232 -13.37 25.54 -2.01
CA LEU A 232 -12.03 25.71 -2.54
C LEU A 232 -11.37 26.97 -1.94
N TYR A 233 -10.20 26.80 -1.37
CA TYR A 233 -9.38 27.88 -0.84
C TYR A 233 -8.04 27.91 -1.55
N ARG A 234 -7.42 29.09 -1.52
CA ARG A 234 -6.03 29.25 -1.85
C ARG A 234 -5.31 30.14 -0.86
N LYS A 235 -3.99 29.99 -0.77
CA LYS A 235 -3.12 30.91 -0.04
C LYS A 235 -1.71 30.86 -0.60
N ALA A 236 -0.98 31.97 -0.44
CA ALA A 236 0.47 31.93 -0.50
C ALA A 236 1.04 31.45 0.85
N ASP A 237 2.28 30.96 0.84
CA ASP A 237 2.94 30.49 2.06
C ASP A 237 3.01 31.59 3.13
N GLY A 238 2.60 31.24 4.36
CA GLY A 238 2.53 32.16 5.50
C GLY A 238 1.48 33.29 5.38
N LYS A 239 0.65 33.31 4.33
CA LYS A 239 -0.41 34.31 4.14
C LYS A 239 -1.79 33.77 4.54
N LYS A 240 -2.73 34.71 4.74
CA LYS A 240 -4.13 34.40 5.01
C LYS A 240 -4.75 33.72 3.78
N GLU A 241 -5.60 32.75 4.05
CA GLU A 241 -6.36 32.07 3.00
C GLU A 241 -7.44 32.96 2.39
N VAL A 242 -7.75 32.68 1.13
CA VAL A 242 -8.77 33.33 0.33
C VAL A 242 -9.70 32.26 -0.21
N LEU A 243 -11.01 32.43 0.02
CA LEU A 243 -12.04 31.59 -0.59
C LEU A 243 -12.10 31.89 -2.09
N ILE A 244 -12.14 30.84 -2.92
CA ILE A 244 -12.39 30.97 -4.35
C ILE A 244 -13.87 30.71 -4.56
N ASP A 245 -14.57 31.71 -5.08
CA ASP A 245 -15.98 31.56 -5.44
C ASP A 245 -16.10 30.68 -6.68
N ILE A 246 -16.70 29.50 -6.51
CA ILE A 246 -16.93 28.54 -7.58
C ILE A 246 -18.42 28.16 -7.60
N PRO A 247 -19.02 27.95 -8.79
CA PRO A 247 -20.48 27.83 -8.89
C PRO A 247 -21.04 26.57 -8.20
N GLY A 248 -22.21 26.72 -7.58
CA GLY A 248 -23.05 25.60 -7.12
C GLY A 248 -22.55 24.90 -5.86
N GLN A 249 -22.79 23.58 -5.81
CA GLN A 249 -22.33 22.67 -4.77
C GLN A 249 -21.22 21.76 -5.34
N PRO A 250 -19.95 22.16 -5.24
CA PRO A 250 -18.84 21.45 -5.88
C PRO A 250 -18.44 20.18 -5.11
N VAL A 251 -17.92 19.18 -5.84
CA VAL A 251 -17.28 17.99 -5.27
C VAL A 251 -15.80 18.00 -5.67
N LEU A 252 -14.96 18.54 -4.80
CA LEU A 252 -13.52 18.78 -5.04
C LEU A 252 -12.66 17.55 -4.70
N SER A 253 -13.15 16.65 -3.86
CA SER A 253 -12.55 15.34 -3.56
C SER A 253 -12.30 14.50 -4.81
N SER A 254 -13.09 14.68 -5.88
CA SER A 254 -12.92 14.00 -7.18
C SER A 254 -12.27 14.88 -8.27
N ALA A 255 -11.89 16.12 -7.95
CA ALA A 255 -11.37 17.07 -8.92
C ALA A 255 -10.01 16.63 -9.51
N LYS A 256 -9.77 17.01 -10.77
CA LYS A 256 -8.59 16.63 -11.55
C LYS A 256 -7.84 17.88 -12.00
N VAL A 257 -6.51 17.86 -11.88
CA VAL A 257 -5.65 18.96 -12.32
C VAL A 257 -4.88 18.49 -13.54
N ILE A 258 -4.97 19.26 -14.64
CA ILE A 258 -4.24 19.00 -15.88
C ILE A 258 -3.63 20.33 -16.33
N GLY A 259 -2.31 20.42 -16.31
CA GLY A 259 -1.60 21.69 -16.49
C GLY A 259 -2.10 22.73 -15.49
N HIS A 260 -2.55 23.88 -16.00
CA HIS A 260 -3.06 24.99 -15.21
C HIS A 260 -4.59 24.97 -14.96
N GLU A 261 -5.28 23.90 -15.35
CA GLU A 261 -6.74 23.79 -15.18
C GLU A 261 -7.12 22.79 -14.08
N LEU A 262 -7.99 23.22 -13.18
CA LEU A 262 -8.68 22.37 -12.19
C LEU A 262 -10.09 22.06 -12.69
N TYR A 263 -10.31 20.81 -13.08
CA TYR A 263 -11.60 20.27 -13.48
C TYR A 263 -12.36 19.73 -12.26
N PHE A 264 -13.59 20.19 -12.07
CA PHE A 264 -14.45 19.74 -10.97
C PHE A 264 -15.91 19.69 -11.38
N VAL A 265 -16.64 18.76 -10.78
CA VAL A 265 -18.09 18.65 -10.96
C VAL A 265 -18.81 19.42 -9.87
N SER A 266 -19.95 20.02 -10.21
CA SER A 266 -20.79 20.76 -9.28
C SER A 266 -22.26 20.60 -9.61
N THR A 267 -23.12 20.71 -8.58
CA THR A 267 -24.57 20.78 -8.78
C THR A 267 -25.01 22.24 -8.81
N VAL A 268 -25.60 22.70 -9.92
CA VAL A 268 -26.14 24.06 -10.11
C VAL A 268 -27.60 23.92 -10.50
N ASN A 269 -28.53 24.51 -9.74
CA ASN A 269 -29.98 24.43 -10.00
C ASN A 269 -30.47 22.98 -10.23
N ASN A 270 -30.01 22.04 -9.40
CA ASN A 270 -30.28 20.60 -9.49
C ASN A 270 -29.78 19.91 -10.78
N GLN A 271 -28.93 20.56 -11.57
CA GLN A 271 -28.23 19.99 -12.72
C GLN A 271 -26.76 19.77 -12.40
N GLY A 272 -26.21 18.61 -12.79
CA GLY A 272 -24.77 18.39 -12.75
C GLY A 272 -24.05 19.18 -13.85
N VAL A 273 -22.93 19.81 -13.51
CA VAL A 273 -22.11 20.60 -14.44
C VAL A 273 -20.64 20.31 -14.21
N LEU A 274 -19.88 20.14 -15.29
CA LEU A 274 -18.42 20.13 -15.26
C LEU A 274 -17.90 21.55 -15.47
N PHE A 275 -17.06 22.02 -14.55
CA PHE A 275 -16.35 23.28 -14.65
C PHE A 275 -14.85 23.05 -14.78
N ALA A 276 -14.17 24.02 -15.37
CA ALA A 276 -12.73 24.15 -15.33
C ALA A 276 -12.38 25.52 -14.75
N LEU A 277 -11.56 25.54 -13.71
CA LEU A 277 -10.96 26.73 -13.13
C LEU A 277 -9.54 26.88 -13.69
N ASP A 278 -9.26 27.99 -14.36
CA ASP A 278 -7.90 28.37 -14.72
C ASP A 278 -7.18 28.90 -13.47
N LEU A 279 -6.16 28.18 -13.01
CA LEU A 279 -5.44 28.47 -11.77
C LEU A 279 -4.59 29.76 -11.87
N ALA A 280 -4.32 30.28 -13.07
CA ALA A 280 -3.54 31.50 -13.28
C ALA A 280 -4.37 32.76 -13.04
N ASN A 281 -5.52 32.86 -13.70
CA ASN A 281 -6.38 34.05 -13.66
C ASN A 281 -7.65 33.87 -12.81
N GLN A 282 -7.86 32.66 -12.27
CA GLN A 282 -9.00 32.25 -11.45
C GLN A 282 -10.36 32.34 -12.15
N GLN A 283 -10.38 32.36 -13.48
CA GLN A 283 -11.62 32.35 -14.22
C GLN A 283 -12.18 30.94 -14.26
N VAL A 284 -13.45 30.81 -13.88
CA VAL A 284 -14.19 29.56 -13.98
C VAL A 284 -14.96 29.58 -15.29
N ARG A 285 -14.76 28.55 -16.12
CA ARG A 285 -15.55 28.30 -17.32
C ARG A 285 -16.38 27.04 -17.16
N LYS A 286 -17.63 27.09 -17.65
CA LYS A 286 -18.45 25.90 -17.83
C LYS A 286 -17.87 25.07 -18.98
N VAL A 287 -17.59 23.80 -18.74
CA VAL A 287 -17.16 22.85 -19.77
C VAL A 287 -18.39 22.26 -20.45
N THR A 288 -19.30 21.67 -19.66
CA THR A 288 -20.53 21.04 -20.14
C THR A 288 -21.55 20.92 -19.00
N SER A 289 -22.84 20.88 -19.34
CA SER A 289 -23.87 20.36 -18.44
C SER A 289 -24.05 18.86 -18.67
N PHE A 290 -24.42 18.14 -17.62
CA PHE A 290 -24.85 16.76 -17.71
C PHE A 290 -26.38 16.72 -17.85
N SER A 291 -26.90 15.88 -18.75
CA SER A 291 -28.34 15.76 -19.01
C SER A 291 -29.05 14.95 -17.93
N SER A 292 -28.44 13.86 -17.47
CA SER A 292 -29.06 12.88 -16.57
C SER A 292 -28.19 12.48 -15.39
N TRP A 293 -26.99 13.06 -15.23
CA TRP A 293 -26.05 12.75 -14.16
C TRP A 293 -25.78 13.98 -13.31
N LYS A 294 -25.67 13.81 -12.00
CA LYS A 294 -25.21 14.86 -11.08
C LYS A 294 -24.24 14.27 -10.05
N PRO A 295 -23.45 15.12 -9.37
CA PRO A 295 -22.47 14.66 -8.37
C PRO A 295 -23.02 13.80 -7.23
N THR A 296 -24.32 13.84 -6.92
CA THR A 296 -24.92 12.91 -5.93
C THR A 296 -25.07 11.49 -6.46
N ASP A 297 -24.97 11.30 -7.77
CA ASP A 297 -25.16 10.01 -8.43
C ASP A 297 -23.83 9.24 -8.51
N GLY A 298 -22.68 9.84 -8.20
CA GLY A 298 -21.36 9.18 -8.25
C GLY A 298 -20.20 10.18 -8.17
N TRP A 299 -19.13 10.01 -8.96
CA TRP A 299 -17.98 10.94 -8.96
C TRP A 299 -17.33 11.13 -10.33
N LEU A 300 -16.51 12.17 -10.44
CA LEU A 300 -15.62 12.38 -11.58
C LEU A 300 -14.44 11.40 -11.49
N GLU A 301 -14.53 10.29 -12.23
CA GLU A 301 -13.51 9.24 -12.21
C GLU A 301 -12.22 9.73 -12.87
N ARG A 302 -12.30 10.23 -14.11
CA ARG A 302 -11.11 10.65 -14.85
C ARG A 302 -11.37 11.81 -15.80
N ILE A 303 -10.36 12.65 -15.97
CA ILE A 303 -10.24 13.55 -17.12
C ILE A 303 -9.01 13.09 -17.91
N LEU A 304 -9.16 12.93 -19.22
CA LEU A 304 -8.09 12.55 -20.12
C LEU A 304 -7.98 13.58 -21.24
N ILE A 305 -6.75 13.91 -21.62
CA ILE A 305 -6.48 14.64 -22.87
C ILE A 305 -5.85 13.65 -23.83
N ILE A 306 -6.58 13.32 -24.90
CA ILE A 306 -6.13 12.39 -25.93
C ILE A 306 -6.15 13.14 -27.25
N ASP A 307 -4.99 13.27 -27.91
CA ASP A 307 -4.84 14.04 -29.16
C ASP A 307 -5.44 15.45 -29.10
N LYS A 308 -5.25 16.14 -27.96
CA LYS A 308 -5.79 17.47 -27.65
C LYS A 308 -7.32 17.53 -27.49
N GLU A 309 -8.01 16.40 -27.53
CA GLU A 309 -9.44 16.31 -27.21
C GLU A 309 -9.64 15.96 -25.73
N LEU A 310 -10.66 16.57 -25.12
CA LEU A 310 -11.03 16.36 -23.73
C LEU A 310 -11.98 15.18 -23.61
N TYR A 311 -11.64 14.21 -22.76
CA TYR A 311 -12.49 13.10 -22.40
C TYR A 311 -12.81 13.14 -20.91
N VAL A 312 -14.05 12.78 -20.57
CA VAL A 312 -14.60 12.80 -19.21
C VAL A 312 -15.14 11.42 -18.91
N ASN A 313 -14.59 10.76 -17.89
CA ASN A 313 -15.11 9.52 -17.35
C ASN A 313 -15.91 9.81 -16.08
N LEU A 314 -17.20 9.45 -16.07
CA LEU A 314 -18.08 9.62 -14.93
C LEU A 314 -18.45 8.26 -14.35
N HIS A 315 -18.30 8.13 -13.04
CA HIS A 315 -18.83 7.00 -12.29
C HIS A 315 -20.25 7.32 -11.80
N SER A 316 -21.13 6.33 -11.81
CA SER A 316 -22.48 6.38 -11.25
C SER A 316 -22.68 5.22 -10.27
N GLY A 317 -23.35 5.44 -9.15
CA GLY A 317 -23.56 4.45 -8.09
C GLY A 317 -22.38 4.31 -7.14
N ASP A 318 -22.37 3.21 -6.37
CA ASP A 318 -21.28 2.84 -5.47
C ASP A 318 -20.19 2.01 -6.18
N ASN A 319 -19.14 1.60 -5.47
CA ASN A 319 -18.06 0.77 -6.02
C ASN A 319 -18.53 -0.65 -6.39
N THR A 320 -19.64 -1.15 -5.83
CA THR A 320 -20.11 -2.51 -6.00
C THR A 320 -21.02 -2.62 -7.22
N MET A 321 -22.10 -1.83 -7.26
CA MET A 321 -23.15 -1.88 -8.28
C MET A 321 -23.05 -0.75 -9.31
N GLY A 322 -22.12 0.20 -9.14
CA GLY A 322 -22.00 1.35 -10.02
C GLY A 322 -21.51 1.07 -11.44
N SER A 323 -21.43 2.06 -12.30
CA SER A 323 -20.95 1.96 -13.68
C SER A 323 -20.25 3.23 -14.13
N GLU A 324 -19.45 3.11 -15.17
CA GLU A 324 -18.66 4.18 -15.74
C GLU A 324 -19.09 4.50 -17.16
N LYS A 325 -19.07 5.79 -17.52
CA LYS A 325 -19.30 6.27 -18.87
C LYS A 325 -18.20 7.23 -19.29
N LEU A 326 -17.57 6.92 -20.42
CA LEU A 326 -16.58 7.78 -21.04
C LEU A 326 -17.23 8.62 -22.13
N TYR A 327 -17.01 9.92 -22.06
CA TYR A 327 -17.47 10.89 -23.04
C TYR A 327 -16.30 11.63 -23.66
N ARG A 328 -16.40 11.97 -24.94
CA ARG A 328 -15.61 13.03 -25.57
C ARG A 328 -16.39 14.33 -25.48
N VAL A 329 -15.73 15.43 -25.13
CA VAL A 329 -16.33 16.76 -25.11
C VAL A 329 -16.09 17.43 -26.46
N ASP A 330 -17.16 17.75 -27.19
CA ASP A 330 -17.11 18.51 -28.44
C ASP A 330 -17.93 19.79 -28.29
N LYS A 331 -17.25 20.95 -28.30
CA LYS A 331 -17.87 22.29 -28.19
C LYS A 331 -18.90 22.41 -27.03
N GLY A 332 -18.61 21.74 -25.91
CA GLY A 332 -19.44 21.72 -24.71
C GLY A 332 -20.60 20.72 -24.73
N ALA A 333 -20.73 19.90 -25.77
CA ALA A 333 -21.59 18.73 -25.81
C ALA A 333 -20.80 17.47 -25.42
N LEU A 334 -21.48 16.51 -24.78
CA LEU A 334 -20.92 15.21 -24.44
C LEU A 334 -21.31 14.18 -25.49
N MET A 335 -20.30 13.61 -26.14
CA MET A 335 -20.44 12.50 -27.08
C MET A 335 -20.05 11.22 -26.36
N GLU A 336 -21.00 10.32 -26.10
CA GLU A 336 -20.69 9.03 -25.45
C GLU A 336 -19.73 8.23 -26.35
N VAL A 337 -18.65 7.73 -25.75
CA VAL A 337 -17.63 6.92 -26.41
C VAL A 337 -17.83 5.46 -26.07
N THR A 338 -17.96 5.16 -24.77
CA THR A 338 -18.23 3.81 -24.27
C THR A 338 -18.86 3.86 -22.89
N SER A 339 -19.52 2.77 -22.52
CA SER A 339 -20.05 2.51 -21.19
C SER A 339 -19.44 1.21 -20.66
N ALA A 340 -19.14 1.15 -19.37
CA ALA A 340 -18.51 0.01 -18.72
C ALA A 340 -19.05 -0.15 -17.28
N LYS A 341 -18.93 -1.33 -16.68
CA LYS A 341 -18.99 -1.47 -15.22
C LYS A 341 -17.78 -0.79 -14.58
N SER A 342 -16.58 -1.04 -15.10
CA SER A 342 -15.34 -0.40 -14.66
C SER A 342 -14.40 -0.23 -15.85
N LEU A 343 -14.12 1.02 -16.24
CA LEU A 343 -13.30 1.31 -17.42
C LEU A 343 -11.81 1.22 -17.10
N ILE A 344 -11.15 0.18 -17.60
CA ILE A 344 -9.74 -0.09 -17.27
C ILE A 344 -8.86 0.12 -18.50
N GLY A 345 -7.77 0.88 -18.32
CA GLY A 345 -6.72 1.06 -19.30
C GLY A 345 -7.16 1.59 -20.67
N PRO A 346 -7.94 2.70 -20.78
CA PRO A 346 -8.31 3.26 -22.07
C PRO A 346 -7.07 3.76 -22.83
N VAL A 347 -6.81 3.23 -24.02
CA VAL A 347 -5.68 3.60 -24.89
C VAL A 347 -6.17 3.85 -26.31
N LYS A 348 -5.82 5.01 -26.88
CA LYS A 348 -6.11 5.33 -28.28
C LYS A 348 -4.97 4.87 -29.18
N SER A 349 -5.32 4.25 -30.32
CA SER A 349 -4.39 3.97 -31.41
C SER A 349 -5.12 4.04 -32.75
N GLY A 350 -4.70 4.97 -33.60
CA GLY A 350 -5.40 5.28 -34.85
C GLY A 350 -6.85 5.71 -34.60
N ASP A 351 -7.79 5.09 -35.30
CA ASP A 351 -9.22 5.37 -35.18
C ASP A 351 -9.91 4.66 -34.01
N PHE A 352 -9.17 3.88 -33.22
CA PHE A 352 -9.74 3.04 -32.16
C PHE A 352 -9.33 3.49 -30.75
N LEU A 353 -10.28 3.38 -29.82
CA LEU A 353 -10.03 3.40 -28.39
C LEU A 353 -10.19 1.99 -27.82
N TYR A 354 -9.14 1.44 -27.23
CA TYR A 354 -9.11 0.13 -26.59
C TYR A 354 -9.31 0.28 -25.09
N HIS A 355 -10.07 -0.62 -24.46
CA HIS A 355 -10.22 -0.66 -23.01
C HIS A 355 -10.67 -2.04 -22.54
N ALA A 356 -10.58 -2.28 -21.23
CA ALA A 356 -11.25 -3.39 -20.58
C ALA A 356 -12.46 -2.91 -19.76
N ASP A 357 -13.42 -3.80 -19.52
CA ASP A 357 -14.61 -3.60 -18.69
C ASP A 357 -14.80 -4.73 -17.67
N PHE A 358 -14.45 -4.50 -16.41
CA PHE A 358 -14.52 -5.55 -15.40
C PHE A 358 -15.79 -5.50 -14.55
N ASN A 359 -16.54 -6.62 -14.54
CA ASN A 359 -17.73 -6.79 -13.72
C ASN A 359 -17.62 -7.97 -12.76
N PHE A 360 -17.06 -7.72 -11.58
CA PHE A 360 -16.83 -8.74 -10.56
C PHE A 360 -18.12 -9.35 -9.96
N MET A 361 -19.25 -8.64 -10.02
CA MET A 361 -20.56 -9.13 -9.57
C MET A 361 -21.35 -9.83 -10.68
N GLY A 362 -20.84 -9.81 -11.91
CA GLY A 362 -21.48 -10.39 -13.08
C GLY A 362 -20.52 -11.29 -13.85
N LYS A 363 -20.57 -11.19 -15.17
CA LYS A 363 -19.66 -11.91 -16.06
C LYS A 363 -18.31 -11.18 -16.13
N THR A 364 -17.22 -11.89 -15.86
CA THR A 364 -15.86 -11.34 -15.79
C THR A 364 -15.09 -11.46 -17.11
N ASP A 365 -15.39 -12.45 -17.94
CA ASP A 365 -14.74 -12.73 -19.21
C ASP A 365 -15.36 -11.96 -20.39
N ASN A 366 -14.69 -12.02 -21.55
CA ASN A 366 -15.04 -11.22 -22.74
C ASN A 366 -15.02 -9.70 -22.45
N ASN A 367 -14.12 -9.30 -21.56
CA ASN A 367 -14.05 -7.94 -21.02
C ASN A 367 -13.12 -6.99 -21.80
N LEU A 368 -12.47 -7.44 -22.88
CA LEU A 368 -11.55 -6.62 -23.67
C LEU A 368 -12.20 -6.17 -24.98
N GLY A 369 -12.29 -4.86 -25.18
CA GLY A 369 -12.99 -4.27 -26.31
C GLY A 369 -12.34 -3.03 -26.89
N ARG A 370 -12.84 -2.64 -28.05
CA ARG A 370 -12.46 -1.40 -28.72
C ARG A 370 -13.67 -0.70 -29.32
N VAL A 371 -13.62 0.63 -29.32
CA VAL A 371 -14.58 1.49 -30.01
C VAL A 371 -13.92 2.11 -31.22
N ASN A 372 -14.57 2.06 -32.39
CA ASN A 372 -14.20 2.89 -33.52
C ASN A 372 -14.69 4.33 -33.27
N LEU A 373 -13.77 5.27 -33.08
CA LEU A 373 -14.08 6.66 -32.73
C LEU A 373 -14.77 7.45 -33.85
N LYS A 374 -14.76 6.95 -35.09
CA LYS A 374 -15.47 7.56 -36.23
C LYS A 374 -16.91 7.07 -36.35
N THR A 375 -17.16 5.78 -36.11
CA THR A 375 -18.48 5.17 -36.32
C THR A 375 -19.26 4.92 -35.03
N GLY A 376 -18.60 4.95 -33.87
CA GLY A 376 -19.16 4.54 -32.57
C GLY A 376 -19.29 3.03 -32.40
N GLU A 377 -18.83 2.22 -33.35
CA GLU A 377 -18.95 0.76 -33.29
C GLU A 377 -18.06 0.18 -32.17
N TYR A 378 -18.67 -0.52 -31.21
CA TYR A 378 -17.97 -1.29 -30.18
C TYR A 378 -17.83 -2.76 -30.56
N LYS A 379 -16.64 -3.33 -30.39
CA LYS A 379 -16.35 -4.76 -30.63
C LYS A 379 -15.41 -5.32 -29.57
N THR A 380 -15.73 -6.51 -29.06
CA THR A 380 -14.81 -7.30 -28.23
C THR A 380 -13.87 -8.14 -29.09
N PHE A 381 -12.63 -8.35 -28.61
CA PHE A 381 -11.61 -9.05 -29.39
C PHE A 381 -10.68 -9.97 -28.57
N GLY A 382 -10.96 -10.17 -27.27
CA GLY A 382 -10.31 -11.20 -26.48
C GLY A 382 -10.75 -12.63 -26.86
N GLN A 383 -9.98 -13.62 -26.44
CA GLN A 383 -10.39 -15.03 -26.51
C GLN A 383 -11.54 -15.33 -25.54
N ASP A 384 -12.36 -16.32 -25.87
CA ASP A 384 -13.47 -16.76 -25.00
C ASP A 384 -12.94 -17.32 -23.67
N ASN A 385 -13.68 -17.11 -22.57
CA ASN A 385 -13.29 -17.47 -21.20
C ASN A 385 -11.96 -16.84 -20.73
N PHE A 386 -11.52 -15.74 -21.32
CA PHE A 386 -10.41 -14.93 -20.80
C PHE A 386 -10.90 -13.63 -20.16
N VAL A 387 -10.24 -13.26 -19.08
CA VAL A 387 -10.34 -11.95 -18.44
C VAL A 387 -9.03 -11.21 -18.65
N TYR A 388 -9.11 -9.92 -18.96
CA TYR A 388 -7.98 -9.06 -19.24
C TYR A 388 -7.92 -7.85 -18.30
N ALA A 389 -6.73 -7.26 -18.17
CA ALA A 389 -6.46 -6.06 -17.37
C ALA A 389 -6.77 -6.21 -15.87
N ILE A 390 -6.79 -7.45 -15.36
CA ILE A 390 -7.04 -7.78 -13.96
C ILE A 390 -5.93 -8.69 -13.44
N ASN A 391 -5.35 -8.33 -12.30
CA ASN A 391 -4.55 -9.23 -11.49
C ASN A 391 -5.50 -10.04 -10.58
N ARG A 392 -5.53 -11.37 -10.77
CA ARG A 392 -6.24 -12.31 -9.90
C ARG A 392 -5.25 -13.01 -8.98
N LYS A 393 -5.60 -13.13 -7.70
CA LYS A 393 -4.81 -13.91 -6.73
C LYS A 393 -5.73 -14.82 -5.93
N GLN A 394 -5.31 -16.08 -5.79
CA GLN A 394 -5.98 -17.05 -4.94
C GLN A 394 -5.30 -17.10 -3.58
N ASP A 395 -6.07 -16.86 -2.51
CA ASP A 395 -5.58 -16.95 -1.15
C ASP A 395 -5.58 -18.41 -0.68
N ALA A 396 -4.64 -18.76 0.22
CA ALA A 396 -4.53 -20.10 0.79
C ALA A 396 -5.82 -20.58 1.50
N GLY A 397 -6.67 -19.64 1.94
CA GLY A 397 -7.98 -19.91 2.53
C GLY A 397 -9.11 -20.14 1.53
N GLY A 398 -8.82 -20.15 0.21
CA GLY A 398 -9.82 -20.36 -0.84
C GLY A 398 -10.52 -19.10 -1.34
N GLY A 399 -10.18 -17.92 -0.81
CA GLY A 399 -10.67 -16.63 -1.32
C GLY A 399 -9.98 -16.23 -2.62
N THR A 400 -10.68 -15.50 -3.48
CA THR A 400 -10.11 -14.90 -4.70
C THR A 400 -10.16 -13.39 -4.56
N SER A 401 -9.04 -12.73 -4.81
CA SER A 401 -8.94 -11.28 -4.88
C SER A 401 -8.66 -10.82 -6.30
N TYR A 402 -9.21 -9.65 -6.64
CA TYR A 402 -9.06 -9.02 -7.94
C TYR A 402 -8.51 -7.61 -7.75
N ASN A 403 -7.55 -7.22 -8.57
CA ASN A 403 -7.07 -5.85 -8.65
C ASN A 403 -6.99 -5.40 -10.11
N ALA A 404 -7.51 -4.21 -10.41
CA ALA A 404 -7.45 -3.65 -11.75
C ALA A 404 -6.01 -3.29 -12.12
N ASN A 405 -5.62 -3.59 -13.34
CA ASN A 405 -4.33 -3.23 -13.91
C ASN A 405 -4.53 -2.48 -15.22
N GLY A 406 -4.36 -1.16 -15.17
CA GLY A 406 -4.53 -0.28 -16.32
C GLY A 406 -3.43 -0.37 -17.37
N ALA A 407 -2.38 -1.19 -17.18
CA ALA A 407 -1.31 -1.34 -18.15
C ALA A 407 -1.83 -2.00 -19.44
N MET A 408 -1.98 -1.19 -20.48
CA MET A 408 -2.37 -1.60 -21.82
C MET A 408 -1.51 -0.83 -22.81
N TYR A 409 -0.98 -1.53 -23.82
CA TYR A 409 -0.16 -0.92 -24.86
C TYR A 409 -0.63 -1.39 -26.22
N VAL A 410 -0.65 -0.50 -27.21
CA VAL A 410 -0.94 -0.85 -28.60
C VAL A 410 0.31 -0.59 -29.44
N LYS A 411 0.88 -1.64 -30.04
CA LYS A 411 2.11 -1.55 -30.83
C LYS A 411 2.07 -2.50 -32.01
N GLY A 412 2.40 -1.99 -33.20
CA GLY A 412 2.40 -2.79 -34.43
C GLY A 412 1.04 -3.41 -34.76
N GLY A 413 -0.06 -2.78 -34.35
CA GLY A 413 -1.42 -3.32 -34.51
C GLY A 413 -1.85 -4.35 -33.46
N TYR A 414 -0.96 -4.75 -32.54
CA TYR A 414 -1.25 -5.68 -31.46
C TYR A 414 -1.52 -4.95 -30.15
N VAL A 415 -2.36 -5.55 -29.30
CA VAL A 415 -2.64 -5.09 -27.93
C VAL A 415 -1.86 -5.96 -26.96
N TYR A 416 -1.18 -5.32 -26.02
CA TYR A 416 -0.45 -5.95 -24.93
C TYR A 416 -1.14 -5.64 -23.62
N VAL A 417 -1.58 -6.67 -22.91
CA VAL A 417 -2.37 -6.54 -21.68
C VAL A 417 -2.21 -7.80 -20.83
N LEU A 418 -2.37 -7.68 -19.52
CA LEU A 418 -2.51 -8.87 -18.68
C LEU A 418 -3.78 -9.63 -19.05
N GLY A 419 -3.72 -10.96 -19.01
CA GLY A 419 -4.89 -11.81 -19.12
C GLY A 419 -4.73 -13.12 -18.37
N TYR A 420 -5.84 -13.77 -18.06
CA TYR A 420 -5.88 -15.13 -17.52
C TYR A 420 -7.13 -15.85 -18.02
N LYS A 421 -7.09 -17.17 -18.01
CA LYS A 421 -8.24 -18.02 -18.32
C LYS A 421 -9.16 -18.11 -17.10
N ASP A 422 -10.37 -17.59 -17.22
CA ASP A 422 -11.32 -17.48 -16.12
C ASP A 422 -11.68 -18.85 -15.54
N SER A 423 -11.88 -19.84 -16.43
CA SER A 423 -12.25 -21.21 -16.10
C SER A 423 -11.19 -21.99 -15.30
N ASP A 424 -9.95 -21.53 -15.26
CA ASP A 424 -8.88 -22.16 -14.48
C ASP A 424 -8.56 -21.26 -13.27
N PRO A 425 -9.00 -21.58 -12.05
CA PRO A 425 -8.77 -20.74 -10.87
C PRO A 425 -7.29 -20.60 -10.48
N LYS A 426 -6.39 -21.43 -11.03
CA LYS A 426 -4.95 -21.37 -10.79
C LYS A 426 -4.19 -20.56 -11.83
N ASP A 427 -4.83 -20.18 -12.94
CA ASP A 427 -4.17 -19.37 -13.97
C ASP A 427 -4.06 -17.92 -13.48
N GLU A 428 -2.87 -17.51 -13.08
CA GLU A 428 -2.59 -16.13 -12.70
C GLU A 428 -2.32 -15.27 -13.95
N GLY A 429 -2.66 -13.98 -13.84
CA GLY A 429 -2.52 -13.02 -14.93
C GLY A 429 -1.12 -13.04 -15.54
N SER A 430 -1.03 -13.14 -16.87
CA SER A 430 0.22 -13.08 -17.64
C SER A 430 0.09 -12.05 -18.75
N VAL A 431 1.18 -11.52 -19.30
CA VAL A 431 1.10 -10.59 -20.43
C VAL A 431 0.79 -11.37 -21.71
N TYR A 432 -0.22 -10.93 -22.44
CA TYR A 432 -0.61 -11.44 -23.75
C TYR A 432 -0.40 -10.39 -24.83
N LYS A 433 0.11 -10.83 -25.99
CA LYS A 433 0.08 -10.09 -27.25
C LYS A 433 -1.13 -10.56 -28.04
N ILE A 434 -2.07 -9.66 -28.35
CA ILE A 434 -3.39 -9.99 -28.91
C ILE A 434 -3.58 -9.25 -30.23
N ASN A 435 -4.03 -9.96 -31.27
CA ASN A 435 -4.46 -9.36 -32.53
C ASN A 435 -5.95 -8.99 -32.44
N PRO A 436 -6.31 -7.69 -32.45
CA PRO A 436 -7.70 -7.26 -32.34
C PRO A 436 -8.56 -7.54 -33.59
N ALA A 437 -7.96 -7.96 -34.71
CA ALA A 437 -8.67 -8.26 -35.95
C ALA A 437 -9.23 -9.70 -35.98
N ASP A 438 -8.45 -10.67 -35.53
CA ASP A 438 -8.79 -12.12 -35.61
C ASP A 438 -8.85 -12.83 -34.25
N LYS A 439 -8.62 -12.09 -33.15
CA LYS A 439 -8.63 -12.59 -31.75
C LYS A 439 -7.54 -13.61 -31.41
N THR A 440 -6.54 -13.78 -32.27
CA THR A 440 -5.37 -14.60 -31.94
C THR A 440 -4.57 -13.94 -30.82
N GLN A 441 -4.06 -14.74 -29.88
CA GLN A 441 -3.21 -14.24 -28.80
C GLN A 441 -2.04 -15.17 -28.51
N VAL A 442 -0.93 -14.58 -28.05
CA VAL A 442 0.28 -15.28 -27.62
C VAL A 442 0.59 -14.85 -26.19
N LYS A 443 0.77 -15.82 -25.30
CA LYS A 443 1.27 -15.60 -23.93
C LYS A 443 2.78 -15.31 -24.03
N ILE A 444 3.21 -14.14 -23.57
CA ILE A 444 4.62 -13.70 -23.73
C ILE A 444 5.39 -13.66 -22.40
N THR A 445 4.72 -13.79 -21.26
CA THR A 445 5.37 -13.91 -19.94
C THR A 445 4.82 -15.11 -19.16
N PRO A 446 5.55 -15.59 -18.13
CA PRO A 446 4.95 -16.27 -16.98
C PRO A 446 3.90 -15.39 -16.28
N ALA A 447 3.35 -15.89 -15.17
CA ALA A 447 2.49 -15.09 -14.30
C ALA A 447 3.20 -13.77 -13.92
N ALA A 448 2.51 -12.66 -14.14
CA ALA A 448 3.04 -11.31 -14.02
C ALA A 448 2.08 -10.41 -13.23
N GLY A 449 2.68 -9.57 -12.39
CA GLY A 449 2.06 -8.43 -11.74
C GLY A 449 1.99 -7.24 -12.70
N PRO A 450 2.41 -6.03 -12.26
CA PRO A 450 2.61 -4.90 -13.15
C PRO A 450 3.61 -5.19 -14.27
N PHE A 451 3.38 -4.61 -15.45
CA PHE A 451 4.28 -4.68 -16.59
C PHE A 451 4.35 -3.36 -17.36
N TRP A 452 5.46 -3.16 -18.06
CA TRP A 452 5.76 -1.98 -18.86
C TRP A 452 6.37 -2.39 -20.20
N ILE A 453 6.03 -1.64 -21.24
CA ILE A 453 6.68 -1.78 -22.55
C ILE A 453 7.50 -0.52 -22.82
N VAL A 454 8.80 -0.71 -23.00
CA VAL A 454 9.74 0.34 -23.39
C VAL A 454 10.47 -0.16 -24.62
N GLU A 455 10.32 0.58 -25.73
CA GLU A 455 10.79 0.14 -27.04
C GLU A 455 10.26 -1.26 -27.36
N ASP A 456 11.12 -2.23 -27.69
CA ASP A 456 10.76 -3.63 -27.99
C ASP A 456 10.97 -4.58 -26.81
N GLN A 457 11.02 -4.05 -25.58
CA GLN A 457 11.20 -4.83 -24.36
C GLN A 457 9.96 -4.72 -23.46
N VAL A 458 9.57 -5.86 -22.89
CA VAL A 458 8.53 -6.00 -21.87
C VAL A 458 9.22 -6.24 -20.54
N TYR A 459 9.08 -5.29 -19.62
CA TYR A 459 9.50 -5.42 -18.22
C TYR A 459 8.30 -5.82 -17.38
N TYR A 460 8.45 -6.76 -16.46
CA TYR A 460 7.34 -7.22 -15.62
C TYR A 460 7.84 -7.68 -14.25
N VAL A 461 6.98 -7.55 -13.25
CA VAL A 461 7.19 -8.19 -11.95
C VAL A 461 6.66 -9.61 -12.04
N ASP A 462 7.54 -10.60 -11.92
CA ASP A 462 7.18 -12.01 -11.92
C ASP A 462 6.35 -12.33 -10.66
N SER A 463 5.14 -12.86 -10.82
CA SER A 463 4.20 -13.06 -9.70
C SER A 463 4.68 -14.14 -8.71
N ALA A 464 5.43 -15.13 -9.18
CA ALA A 464 5.89 -16.23 -8.34
C ALA A 464 7.03 -15.80 -7.40
N THR A 465 7.94 -14.98 -7.90
CA THR A 465 9.16 -14.56 -7.18
C THR A 465 9.08 -13.15 -6.62
N GLY A 466 8.24 -12.29 -7.20
CA GLY A 466 8.21 -10.85 -6.96
C GLY A 466 9.40 -10.12 -7.59
N HIS A 467 10.18 -10.78 -8.46
CA HIS A 467 11.40 -10.22 -9.06
C HIS A 467 11.08 -9.40 -10.32
N LEU A 468 11.94 -8.44 -10.66
CA LEU A 468 11.85 -7.77 -11.96
C LEU A 468 12.48 -8.67 -13.02
N ALA A 469 11.72 -8.98 -14.05
CA ALA A 469 12.17 -9.68 -15.23
C ALA A 469 11.88 -8.86 -16.48
N LYS A 470 12.52 -9.26 -17.59
CA LYS A 470 12.25 -8.71 -18.90
C LYS A 470 12.20 -9.79 -19.97
N THR A 471 11.52 -9.52 -21.06
CA THR A 471 11.54 -10.30 -22.30
C THR A 471 11.31 -9.37 -23.50
N ASP A 472 11.45 -9.86 -24.72
CA ASP A 472 11.05 -9.09 -25.91
C ASP A 472 9.52 -9.12 -26.10
N VAL A 473 9.01 -8.28 -27.01
CA VAL A 473 7.57 -8.20 -27.34
C VAL A 473 6.98 -9.48 -27.95
N ASN A 474 7.78 -10.53 -28.16
CA ASN A 474 7.33 -11.85 -28.61
C ASN A 474 7.56 -12.94 -27.54
N GLY A 475 8.10 -12.60 -26.37
CA GLY A 475 8.34 -13.53 -25.26
C GLY A 475 9.59 -14.41 -25.41
N SER A 476 10.49 -14.14 -26.36
CA SER A 476 11.54 -15.11 -26.74
C SER A 476 12.82 -15.04 -25.89
N GLN A 477 13.03 -13.97 -25.11
CA GLN A 477 14.26 -13.73 -24.35
C GLN A 477 14.01 -13.40 -22.86
N PRO A 478 13.34 -14.27 -22.09
CA PRO A 478 13.05 -14.00 -20.69
C PRO A 478 14.33 -13.99 -19.85
N LYS A 479 14.49 -12.97 -19.00
CA LYS A 479 15.61 -12.81 -18.07
C LYS A 479 15.19 -12.07 -16.81
N THR A 480 15.52 -12.60 -15.64
CA THR A 480 15.48 -11.86 -14.37
C THR A 480 16.57 -10.79 -14.36
N VAL A 481 16.19 -9.55 -14.10
CA VAL A 481 17.11 -8.40 -14.05
C VAL A 481 17.30 -7.84 -12.65
N VAL A 482 16.36 -8.09 -11.73
CA VAL A 482 16.50 -7.78 -10.30
C VAL A 482 16.00 -8.99 -9.50
N SER A 483 16.87 -9.58 -8.68
CA SER A 483 16.56 -10.76 -7.85
C SER A 483 16.06 -10.43 -6.44
N ARG A 484 15.58 -9.20 -6.25
CA ARG A 484 14.96 -8.73 -5.00
C ARG A 484 13.47 -8.51 -5.26
N LYS A 485 12.65 -8.65 -4.22
CA LYS A 485 11.21 -8.39 -4.33
C LYS A 485 10.95 -6.92 -4.67
N VAL A 486 10.23 -6.69 -5.76
CA VAL A 486 9.90 -5.40 -6.35
C VAL A 486 8.45 -5.07 -6.01
N MET A 487 8.24 -3.95 -5.33
CA MET A 487 6.92 -3.49 -4.91
C MET A 487 6.72 -2.03 -5.29
N ASN A 488 5.45 -1.64 -5.46
CA ASN A 488 5.05 -0.27 -5.75
C ASN A 488 5.88 0.32 -6.90
N ALA A 489 6.11 -0.43 -7.97
CA ALA A 489 7.03 -0.02 -9.03
C ALA A 489 6.39 0.98 -10.00
N GLU A 490 7.14 2.00 -10.39
CA GLU A 490 6.68 3.06 -11.30
C GLU A 490 7.78 3.40 -12.33
N LEU A 491 7.38 3.65 -13.58
CA LEU A 491 8.27 3.97 -14.69
C LEU A 491 8.33 5.49 -14.91
N LEU A 492 9.54 6.06 -14.93
CA LEU A 492 9.77 7.44 -15.32
C LEU A 492 11.13 7.58 -16.02
N ASN A 493 11.15 8.27 -17.17
CA ASN A 493 12.36 8.62 -17.92
C ASN A 493 13.33 7.44 -18.16
N GLY A 494 12.79 6.28 -18.54
CA GLY A 494 13.62 5.09 -18.83
C GLY A 494 14.19 4.40 -17.59
N SER A 495 13.63 4.64 -16.41
CA SER A 495 14.00 3.97 -15.16
C SER A 495 12.77 3.48 -14.40
N LEU A 496 12.89 2.32 -13.77
CA LEU A 496 11.90 1.81 -12.82
C LEU A 496 12.32 2.17 -11.40
N TYR A 497 11.45 2.86 -10.68
CA TYR A 497 11.58 3.13 -9.25
C TYR A 497 10.69 2.16 -8.49
N TYR A 498 11.15 1.62 -7.37
CA TYR A 498 10.40 0.63 -6.60
C TYR A 498 10.89 0.51 -5.16
N THR A 499 10.02 0.04 -4.28
CA THR A 499 10.38 -0.28 -2.90
C THR A 499 10.66 -1.78 -2.72
N SER A 500 11.47 -2.09 -1.72
CA SER A 500 11.78 -3.46 -1.31
C SER A 500 11.93 -3.56 0.21
N ASN A 501 11.34 -4.60 0.81
CA ASN A 501 11.39 -4.87 2.24
C ASN A 501 11.43 -6.38 2.51
N VAL A 502 11.80 -6.74 3.73
CA VAL A 502 11.96 -8.13 4.16
C VAL A 502 10.65 -8.92 4.17
N THR A 503 9.52 -8.25 4.43
CA THR A 503 8.20 -8.90 4.49
C THR A 503 7.69 -9.24 3.09
N GLY A 504 8.17 -8.52 2.07
CA GLY A 504 7.64 -8.61 0.71
C GLY A 504 6.22 -8.08 0.60
N SER A 505 5.80 -7.16 1.48
CA SER A 505 4.49 -6.54 1.45
C SER A 505 4.56 -5.12 0.91
N SER A 506 3.73 -4.79 -0.08
CA SER A 506 3.63 -3.44 -0.64
C SER A 506 3.01 -2.42 0.32
N SER A 507 2.39 -2.88 1.42
CA SER A 507 1.82 -2.03 2.48
C SER A 507 2.86 -1.58 3.50
N ASP A 508 3.97 -2.30 3.60
CA ASP A 508 4.98 -2.04 4.62
C ASP A 508 6.05 -1.11 4.02
N PRO A 509 6.63 -0.20 4.82
CA PRO A 509 7.73 0.62 4.34
C PRO A 509 8.88 -0.22 3.79
N GLY A 510 9.60 0.31 2.80
CA GLY A 510 10.72 -0.39 2.20
C GLY A 510 11.80 0.55 1.69
N VAL A 511 12.98 0.04 1.42
CA VAL A 511 14.06 0.82 0.82
C VAL A 511 13.71 1.10 -0.64
N LEU A 512 13.90 2.34 -1.09
CA LEU A 512 13.64 2.79 -2.46
C LEU A 512 14.86 2.53 -3.33
N TYR A 513 14.63 1.94 -4.51
CA TYR A 513 15.63 1.63 -5.51
C TYR A 513 15.23 2.18 -6.86
N GLN A 514 16.24 2.38 -7.71
CA GLN A 514 16.10 2.70 -9.13
C GLN A 514 16.79 1.60 -9.94
N TYR A 515 16.11 1.09 -10.96
CA TYR A 515 16.69 0.24 -11.99
C TYR A 515 16.67 1.00 -13.33
N ASP A 516 17.86 1.34 -13.84
CA ASP A 516 18.03 2.00 -15.13
C ASP A 516 17.85 0.98 -16.27
N LEU A 517 16.91 1.22 -17.19
CA LEU A 517 16.58 0.28 -18.24
C LEU A 517 17.64 0.22 -19.35
N LYS A 518 18.41 1.29 -19.54
CA LYS A 518 19.43 1.40 -20.58
C LYS A 518 20.72 0.70 -20.15
N ASP A 519 21.18 0.98 -18.94
CA ASP A 519 22.45 0.46 -18.42
C ASP A 519 22.27 -0.86 -17.66
N GLY A 520 21.02 -1.22 -17.32
CA GLY A 520 20.70 -2.40 -16.51
C GLY A 520 21.23 -2.31 -15.08
N LYS A 521 21.46 -1.08 -14.60
CA LYS A 521 22.08 -0.81 -13.31
C LYS A 521 21.02 -0.54 -12.25
N GLU A 522 21.10 -1.29 -11.17
CA GLU A 522 20.32 -1.05 -9.97
C GLU A 522 21.08 -0.12 -9.01
N THR A 523 20.39 0.86 -8.41
CA THR A 523 20.96 1.73 -7.39
C THR A 523 19.97 2.01 -6.26
N GLN A 524 20.43 1.91 -5.02
CA GLN A 524 19.67 2.32 -3.84
C GLN A 524 19.53 3.85 -3.81
N ARG A 525 18.32 4.34 -3.53
CA ARG A 525 17.98 5.77 -3.55
C ARG A 525 17.53 6.32 -2.20
N SER A 526 17.18 5.47 -1.25
CA SER A 526 16.95 5.87 0.14
C SER A 526 17.89 5.12 1.10
N ASP A 527 18.32 5.80 2.15
CA ASP A 527 19.09 5.26 3.27
C ASP A 527 18.21 4.71 4.40
N LYS A 528 16.89 4.85 4.27
CA LYS A 528 15.87 4.47 5.25
C LYS A 528 14.61 3.92 4.59
N PRO A 529 13.74 3.21 5.34
CA PRO A 529 12.45 2.78 4.85
C PRO A 529 11.57 3.95 4.43
N VAL A 530 10.94 3.79 3.27
CA VAL A 530 10.05 4.73 2.60
C VAL A 530 8.63 4.21 2.73
N SER A 531 7.74 5.02 3.28
CA SER A 531 6.30 4.70 3.39
C SER A 531 5.54 5.02 2.10
N SER A 532 5.96 6.06 1.39
CA SER A 532 5.46 6.40 0.05
C SER A 532 6.48 7.25 -0.70
N TYR A 533 6.42 7.23 -2.02
CA TYR A 533 7.27 8.06 -2.86
C TYR A 533 6.50 8.61 -4.05
N TYR A 534 7.05 9.67 -4.64
CA TYR A 534 6.43 10.44 -5.70
C TYR A 534 7.50 10.75 -6.74
N ILE A 535 7.27 10.33 -7.98
CA ILE A 535 8.20 10.58 -9.09
C ILE A 535 7.63 11.66 -10.01
N GLY A 536 8.35 12.77 -10.12
CA GLY A 536 8.03 13.86 -11.02
C GLY A 536 9.17 14.16 -11.97
N LYS A 537 8.86 14.89 -13.05
CA LYS A 537 9.85 15.37 -14.01
C LYS A 537 10.99 16.17 -13.36
N ASP A 538 10.69 16.90 -12.28
CA ASP A 538 11.62 17.83 -11.61
C ASP A 538 12.25 17.26 -10.33
N GLY A 539 11.96 16.00 -9.98
CA GLY A 539 12.54 15.35 -8.83
C GLY A 539 11.72 14.20 -8.27
N ILE A 540 12.36 13.42 -7.41
CA ILE A 540 11.75 12.31 -6.70
C ILE A 540 11.69 12.67 -5.23
N TYR A 541 10.50 12.51 -4.65
CA TYR A 541 10.25 12.76 -3.23
C TYR A 541 9.86 11.47 -2.55
N TYR A 542 10.20 11.32 -1.28
CA TYR A 542 9.69 10.22 -0.48
C TYR A 542 9.36 10.65 0.93
N LEU A 543 8.41 9.94 1.53
CA LEU A 543 8.05 10.06 2.93
C LEU A 543 8.73 8.94 3.72
N ALA A 544 9.27 9.29 4.88
CA ALA A 544 9.70 8.34 5.89
C ALA A 544 8.93 8.65 7.19
N ASN A 545 8.44 7.61 7.86
CA ASN A 545 7.69 7.73 9.11
C ASN A 545 8.46 7.17 10.31
N GLY A 546 9.73 6.81 10.15
CA GLY A 546 10.58 6.24 11.19
C GLY A 546 11.08 7.27 12.21
N TYR A 547 12.26 7.01 12.79
CA TYR A 547 12.84 7.88 13.82
C TYR A 547 13.33 9.25 13.30
N ASP A 548 13.45 9.40 11.98
CA ASP A 548 13.68 10.68 11.29
C ASP A 548 12.52 10.99 10.33
N PRO A 549 11.30 11.26 10.86
CA PRO A 549 10.11 11.33 10.02
C PRO A 549 10.10 12.58 9.16
N GLY A 550 9.67 12.49 7.91
CA GLY A 550 9.72 13.65 7.05
C GLY A 550 9.52 13.36 5.58
N MET A 551 9.57 14.46 4.82
CA MET A 551 9.65 14.42 3.37
C MET A 551 11.09 14.70 2.94
N TYR A 552 11.58 13.87 2.04
CA TYR A 552 12.92 13.94 1.49
C TYR A 552 12.84 14.09 -0.01
N LYS A 553 13.82 14.78 -0.59
CA LYS A 553 14.03 14.86 -2.03
C LYS A 553 15.32 14.15 -2.38
N ILE A 554 15.28 13.33 -3.42
CA ILE A 554 16.45 12.64 -3.95
C ILE A 554 17.10 13.51 -5.01
N ASP A 555 18.42 13.64 -4.90
CA ASP A 555 19.29 14.26 -5.88
C ASP A 555 20.47 13.32 -6.23
N ALA A 556 21.38 13.77 -7.10
CA ALA A 556 22.52 12.96 -7.53
C ALA A 556 23.52 12.64 -6.41
N LYS A 557 23.53 13.40 -5.32
CA LYS A 557 24.44 13.27 -4.17
C LYS A 557 23.82 12.49 -3.02
N GLY A 558 22.49 12.32 -2.99
CA GLY A 558 21.79 11.55 -1.96
C GLY A 558 20.38 12.08 -1.70
N SER A 559 19.94 11.98 -0.45
CA SER A 559 18.63 12.48 -0.02
C SER A 559 18.78 13.71 0.86
N THR A 560 18.04 14.78 0.56
CA THR A 560 17.94 15.97 1.39
C THR A 560 16.59 15.99 2.09
N ARG A 561 16.57 16.17 3.42
CA ARG A 561 15.33 16.30 4.20
C ARG A 561 14.75 17.71 4.01
N LEU A 562 13.57 17.78 3.43
CA LEU A 562 12.87 19.04 3.17
C LEU A 562 11.88 19.38 4.28
N VAL A 563 11.28 18.37 4.90
CA VAL A 563 10.31 18.51 5.98
C VAL A 563 10.74 17.64 7.14
N SER A 564 10.79 18.21 8.35
CA SER A 564 11.24 17.54 9.56
C SER A 564 10.11 17.19 10.54
N ASP A 565 8.95 16.82 10.02
CA ASP A 565 7.79 16.39 10.80
C ASP A 565 7.00 15.31 10.02
N GLN A 566 6.12 14.58 10.69
CA GLN A 566 5.34 13.51 10.06
C GLN A 566 4.30 14.11 9.11
N VAL A 567 4.35 13.67 7.85
CA VAL A 567 3.46 14.10 6.79
C VAL A 567 2.23 13.20 6.77
N GLN A 568 1.05 13.80 6.79
CA GLN A 568 -0.23 13.07 6.81
C GLN A 568 -0.73 12.76 5.40
N THR A 569 -0.73 13.77 4.53
CA THR A 569 -1.07 13.63 3.11
C THR A 569 -0.08 14.41 2.29
N ALA A 570 0.29 13.90 1.11
CA ALA A 570 1.12 14.60 0.16
C ALA A 570 0.67 14.33 -1.27
N LYS A 571 0.86 15.32 -2.13
CA LYS A 571 0.54 15.25 -3.55
C LYS A 571 1.62 15.94 -4.35
N LEU A 572 2.09 15.26 -5.38
CA LEU A 572 3.02 15.82 -6.35
C LEU A 572 2.27 16.75 -7.32
N THR A 573 2.92 17.85 -7.66
CA THR A 573 2.47 18.87 -8.60
C THR A 573 3.61 19.21 -9.55
N ASP A 574 3.33 19.95 -10.61
CA ASP A 574 4.37 20.48 -11.51
C ASP A 574 5.34 21.44 -10.81
N GLU A 575 5.02 21.92 -9.61
CA GLU A 575 5.82 22.90 -8.86
C GLU A 575 6.42 22.35 -7.57
N GLY A 576 6.41 21.03 -7.40
CA GLY A 576 6.89 20.34 -6.20
C GLY A 576 5.77 19.64 -5.45
N MET A 577 5.90 19.54 -4.14
CA MET A 577 4.96 18.82 -3.28
C MET A 577 4.04 19.78 -2.55
N VAL A 578 2.76 19.44 -2.47
CA VAL A 578 1.80 20.03 -1.51
C VAL A 578 1.40 18.98 -0.49
N TYR A 579 1.32 19.36 0.78
CA TYR A 579 1.15 18.39 1.85
C TYR A 579 0.48 18.97 3.11
N THR A 580 0.05 18.07 3.99
CA THR A 580 -0.39 18.37 5.36
C THR A 580 0.48 17.63 6.37
N LEU A 581 0.50 18.12 7.61
CA LEU A 581 1.25 17.50 8.70
C LEU A 581 0.31 16.77 9.65
N THR A 582 0.75 15.64 10.19
CA THR A 582 -0.04 14.84 11.14
C THR A 582 -0.38 15.62 12.40
N TYR A 583 0.55 16.42 12.92
CA TYR A 583 0.42 17.07 14.24
C TYR A 583 0.23 18.59 14.18
N LYS A 584 0.04 19.16 12.98
CA LYS A 584 -0.10 20.61 12.81
C LYS A 584 -1.07 20.92 11.68
N GLU A 585 -2.17 21.58 12.03
CA GLU A 585 -3.17 22.02 11.05
C GLU A 585 -2.53 22.95 10.01
N GLY A 586 -2.87 22.75 8.75
CA GLY A 586 -2.40 23.56 7.64
C GLY A 586 -2.09 22.74 6.39
N VAL A 587 -2.07 23.45 5.27
CA VAL A 587 -1.51 22.97 4.00
C VAL A 587 -0.24 23.75 3.72
N TYR A 588 0.78 23.03 3.25
CA TYR A 588 2.14 23.52 3.03
C TYR A 588 2.62 23.10 1.63
N SER A 589 3.70 23.72 1.15
CA SER A 589 4.38 23.30 -0.07
C SER A 589 5.89 23.29 0.07
N VAL A 590 6.56 22.48 -0.75
CA VAL A 590 8.02 22.44 -0.84
C VAL A 590 8.47 22.01 -2.23
N LYS A 591 9.69 22.39 -2.63
CA LYS A 591 10.27 22.10 -3.95
C LYS A 591 11.67 21.54 -3.82
#